data_AF-Q2VZD7-F1
#
_entry.id   AF-Q2VZD7-F1
#
_cell.length_a   1.000
_cell.length_b   1.000
_cell.length_c   1.000
_cell.angle_alpha   90.00
_cell.angle_beta   90.00
_cell.angle_gamma   90.00
#
_symmetry.space_group_name_H-M   'P 1'
#
loop_
_entity.id
_entity.type
_entity.pdbx_description
1 polymer ?
#
loop_
_entity_poly.entity_id
_entity_poly.type
_entity_poly.pdbx_seq_one_letter_code
_entity_poly.pdbx_strand_id
1 'polypeptide(L)'
;MSPGDAGWTWLDLSPPGPHGDQDTLLLARQAARLFATPDGEAVLQHLKSMTIDRCLGPESGDNALRHLEGQRHLVLHLLALAARGRAGA
;
A
#
# COMPACT_ATOMS: atom_id res chain seq x y z
N MET A 1 -2.44 -39.93 -11.53
CA MET A 1 -2.08 -38.53 -11.20
C MET A 1 -0.58 -38.53 -10.93
N SER A 2 0.21 -37.86 -11.77
CA SER A 2 1.67 -37.85 -11.61
C SER A 2 2.07 -36.99 -10.41
N PRO A 3 3.06 -37.39 -9.59
CA PRO A 3 3.46 -36.65 -8.38
C PRO A 3 4.18 -35.30 -8.63
N GLY A 4 4.26 -34.84 -9.89
CA GLY A 4 5.03 -33.66 -10.30
C GLY A 4 4.27 -32.33 -10.25
N ASP A 5 2.94 -32.35 -10.22
CA ASP A 5 2.13 -31.12 -10.36
C ASP A 5 1.81 -30.42 -9.03
N ALA A 6 2.17 -31.00 -7.88
CA ALA A 6 1.77 -30.48 -6.56
C ALA A 6 2.82 -29.58 -5.89
N GLY A 7 4.08 -29.57 -6.35
CA GLY A 7 5.20 -28.95 -5.63
C GLY A 7 5.21 -27.41 -5.66
N TRP A 8 4.53 -26.81 -6.62
CA TRP A 8 4.57 -25.36 -6.88
C TRP A 8 3.21 -24.66 -6.76
N THR A 9 2.15 -25.39 -6.44
CA THR A 9 0.79 -24.84 -6.31
C THR A 9 0.69 -23.77 -5.23
N TRP A 10 1.60 -23.77 -4.24
CA TRP A 10 1.68 -22.73 -3.21
C TRP A 10 2.23 -21.38 -3.70
N LEU A 11 2.89 -21.33 -4.87
CA LEU A 11 3.24 -20.08 -5.55
C LEU A 11 2.03 -19.50 -6.30
N ASP A 12 1.11 -20.35 -6.75
CA ASP A 12 -0.15 -19.96 -7.40
C ASP A 12 -1.24 -19.55 -6.40
N LEU A 13 -1.03 -19.86 -5.12
CA LEU A 13 -1.80 -19.28 -4.03
C LEU A 13 -1.40 -17.82 -3.89
N SER A 14 -1.95 -16.95 -4.74
CA SER A 14 -2.08 -15.56 -4.37
C SER A 14 -3.04 -15.55 -3.18
N PRO A 15 -2.58 -15.27 -1.93
CA PRO A 15 -3.50 -15.19 -0.82
C PRO A 15 -4.56 -14.16 -1.20
N PRO A 16 -5.86 -14.47 -1.06
CA PRO A 16 -6.89 -13.50 -1.37
C PRO A 16 -6.57 -12.25 -0.56
N GLY A 17 -6.42 -11.13 -1.26
CA GLY A 17 -6.30 -9.85 -0.59
C GLY A 17 -7.49 -9.66 0.36
N PRO A 18 -7.38 -8.76 1.36
CA PRO A 18 -8.49 -8.47 2.27
C PRO A 18 -9.78 -8.03 1.54
N HIS A 19 -9.67 -7.67 0.26
CA HIS A 19 -10.73 -7.24 -0.63
C HIS A 19 -10.65 -8.01 -1.95
N GLY A 20 -11.81 -8.32 -2.54
CA GLY A 20 -11.84 -8.82 -3.92
C GLY A 20 -11.38 -7.76 -4.91
N ASP A 21 -11.13 -8.15 -6.16
CA ASP A 21 -10.65 -7.22 -7.20
C ASP A 21 -11.59 -6.03 -7.39
N GLN A 22 -12.90 -6.28 -7.40
CA GLN A 22 -13.92 -5.25 -7.55
C GLN A 22 -13.95 -4.26 -6.37
N ASP A 23 -13.78 -4.76 -5.15
CA ASP A 23 -13.72 -3.93 -3.95
C ASP A 23 -12.46 -3.06 -3.95
N THR A 24 -11.33 -3.60 -4.43
CA THR A 24 -10.07 -2.88 -4.59
C THR A 24 -10.20 -1.75 -5.61
N LEU A 25 -10.91 -1.98 -6.73
CA LEU A 25 -11.20 -0.93 -7.72
C LEU A 25 -12.11 0.16 -7.17
N LEU A 26 -13.14 -0.22 -6.40
CA LEU A 26 -14.02 0.75 -5.74
C LEU A 26 -13.22 1.61 -4.75
N LEU A 27 -12.37 0.98 -3.94
CA LEU A 27 -11.51 1.65 -2.98
C LEU A 27 -10.52 2.60 -3.66
N ALA A 28 -9.92 2.18 -4.78
CA ALA A 28 -9.04 3.02 -5.58
C ALA A 28 -9.76 4.30 -6.05
N ARG A 29 -10.99 4.18 -6.57
CA ARG A 29 -11.81 5.33 -6.98
C ARG A 29 -12.20 6.21 -5.79
N GLN A 30 -12.50 5.63 -4.63
CA GLN A 30 -12.77 6.38 -3.41
C GLN A 30 -11.55 7.17 -2.94
N ALA A 31 -10.38 6.53 -2.88
CA ALA A 31 -9.11 7.16 -2.54
C ALA A 31 -8.77 8.30 -3.51
N ALA A 32 -8.97 8.08 -4.81
CA ALA A 32 -8.76 9.11 -5.83
C ALA A 32 -9.63 10.34 -5.61
N ARG A 33 -10.93 10.15 -5.30
CA ARG A 33 -11.84 11.27 -5.00
C ARG A 33 -11.49 11.98 -3.70
N LEU A 34 -11.21 11.22 -2.63
CA LEU A 34 -10.88 11.76 -1.32
C LEU A 34 -9.63 12.63 -1.38
N PHE A 35 -8.56 12.12 -1.97
CA PHE A 35 -7.27 12.83 -2.02
C PHE A 35 -7.19 13.91 -3.11
N ALA A 36 -8.27 14.12 -3.86
CA ALA A 36 -8.42 15.27 -4.74
C ALA A 36 -9.06 16.49 -4.04
N THR A 37 -9.48 16.34 -2.77
CA THR A 37 -9.97 17.47 -1.96
C THR A 37 -8.81 18.18 -1.25
N PRO A 38 -8.95 19.47 -0.90
CA PRO A 38 -7.92 20.20 -0.14
C PRO A 38 -7.57 19.51 1.18
N ASP A 39 -8.56 19.02 1.92
CA ASP A 39 -8.34 18.33 3.20
C ASP A 39 -7.64 16.98 2.99
N GLY A 40 -8.02 16.24 1.96
CA GLY A 40 -7.38 14.96 1.62
C GLY A 40 -5.92 15.15 1.22
N GLU A 41 -5.61 16.20 0.47
CA GLU A 41 -4.24 16.56 0.14
C GLU A 41 -3.44 16.96 1.39
N ALA A 42 -4.00 17.79 2.27
CA ALA A 42 -3.36 18.18 3.53
C ALA A 42 -3.01 16.97 4.41
N VAL A 43 -3.93 15.99 4.53
CA VAL A 43 -3.69 14.75 5.26
C VAL A 43 -2.59 13.91 4.60
N LEU A 44 -2.57 13.78 3.26
CA LEU A 44 -1.50 13.07 2.57
C LEU A 44 -0.13 13.73 2.77
N GLN A 45 -0.04 15.05 2.71
CA GLN A 45 1.23 15.73 2.96
C GLN A 45 1.69 15.53 4.40
N HIS A 46 0.77 15.56 5.37
CA HIS A 46 1.09 15.25 6.76
C HIS A 46 1.64 13.81 6.91
N LEU A 47 0.97 12.81 6.32
CA LEU A 47 1.42 11.42 6.34
C LEU A 47 2.80 11.26 5.69
N LYS A 48 3.05 11.91 4.56
CA LYS A 48 4.36 11.89 3.89
C LYS A 48 5.46 12.48 4.77
N SER A 49 5.19 13.62 5.42
CA SER A 49 6.14 14.26 6.34
C SER A 49 6.53 13.36 7.52
N MET A 50 5.57 12.56 8.03
CA MET A 50 5.81 11.64 9.14
C MET A 50 6.58 10.38 8.75
N THR A 51 6.60 10.03 7.46
CA THR A 51 6.99 8.68 7.00
C THR A 51 8.02 8.71 5.87
N ILE A 52 7.64 9.15 4.67
CA ILE A 52 8.47 9.16 3.46
C ILE A 52 9.60 10.17 3.62
N ASP A 53 9.28 11.39 4.03
CA ASP A 53 10.25 12.48 4.12
C ASP A 53 11.02 12.45 5.45
N ARG A 54 10.64 11.55 6.37
CA ARG A 54 11.28 11.39 7.67
C ARG A 54 12.56 10.58 7.54
N CYS A 55 13.67 11.18 7.99
CA CYS A 55 14.94 10.49 8.19
C CYS A 55 15.11 10.04 9.65
N LEU A 56 15.75 8.90 9.84
CA LEU A 56 16.20 8.41 11.14
C LEU A 56 17.71 8.64 11.29
N GLY A 57 18.16 8.89 12.51
CA GLY A 57 19.59 9.07 12.79
C GLY A 57 20.37 7.75 12.67
N PRO A 58 21.70 7.80 12.53
CA PRO A 58 22.54 6.61 12.35
C PRO A 58 22.45 5.62 13.52
N GLU A 59 22.19 6.11 14.73
CA GLU A 59 22.04 5.29 15.94
C GLU A 59 20.65 4.62 16.08
N SER A 60 19.82 4.69 15.05
CA SER A 60 18.47 4.12 15.10
C SER A 60 18.51 2.60 15.00
N GLY A 61 17.97 1.93 16.02
CA GLY A 61 17.91 0.47 16.03
C GLY A 61 16.95 -0.11 14.99
N ASP A 62 17.17 -1.37 14.64
CA ASP A 62 16.39 -2.13 13.65
C ASP A 62 14.86 -2.01 13.81
N ASN A 63 14.35 -2.03 15.04
CA ASN A 63 12.91 -1.96 15.29
C ASN A 63 12.31 -0.64 14.81
N ALA A 64 13.04 0.47 15.00
CA ALA A 64 12.60 1.78 14.51
C ALA A 64 12.63 1.84 12.98
N LEU A 65 13.65 1.25 12.36
CA LEU A 65 13.77 1.16 10.90
C LEU A 65 12.62 0.34 10.29
N ARG A 66 12.36 -0.87 10.81
CA ARG A 66 11.26 -1.73 10.35
C ARG A 66 9.90 -1.09 10.57
N HIS A 67 9.71 -0.42 11.71
CA HIS A 67 8.47 0.29 11.99
C HIS A 67 8.23 1.43 10.98
N LEU A 68 9.25 2.26 10.70
CA LEU A 68 9.15 3.33 9.71
C LEU A 68 8.89 2.78 8.31
N GLU A 69 9.51 1.65 7.94
CA GLU A 69 9.27 1.02 6.65
C GLU A 69 7.84 0.49 6.52
N GLY A 70 7.29 -0.10 7.58
CA GLY A 70 5.87 -0.48 7.61
C GLY A 70 4.93 0.72 7.42
N GLN A 71 5.25 1.86 8.03
CA GLN A 71 4.48 3.09 7.84
C GLN A 71 4.59 3.62 6.40
N ARG A 72 5.80 3.60 5.80
CA ARG A 72 6.01 4.01 4.40
C ARG A 72 5.24 3.13 3.43
N HIS A 73 5.27 1.81 3.63
CA HIS A 73 4.49 0.88 2.83
C HIS A 73 3.00 1.23 2.84
N LEU A 74 2.43 1.53 4.02
CA LEU A 74 1.03 1.93 4.15
C LEU A 74 0.72 3.22 3.38
N VAL A 75 1.54 4.27 3.55
CA VAL A 75 1.33 5.55 2.85
C VAL A 75 1.48 5.41 1.34
N LEU A 76 2.49 4.66 0.88
CA LEU A 76 2.70 4.36 -0.54
C LEU A 76 1.53 3.54 -1.12
N HIS A 77 0.96 2.62 -0.34
CA HIS A 77 -0.21 1.86 -0.76
C HIS A 77 -1.43 2.76 -1.01
N LEU A 78 -1.69 3.74 -0.13
CA LEU A 78 -2.77 4.72 -0.32
C LEU A 78 -2.54 5.60 -1.57
N LEU A 79 -1.30 6.05 -1.79
CA LEU A 79 -0.93 6.79 -2.99
C LEU A 79 -1.13 5.96 -4.26
N ALA A 80 -0.77 4.68 -4.22
CA ALA A 80 -0.96 3.76 -5.34
C ALA A 80 -2.44 3.49 -5.62
N LEU A 81 -3.29 3.35 -4.59
CA LEU A 81 -4.74 3.25 -4.76
C LEU A 81 -5.31 4.51 -5.42
N ALA A 82 -4.93 5.69 -4.94
CA ALA A 82 -5.38 6.96 -5.50
C ALA A 82 -4.93 7.14 -6.96
N ALA A 83 -3.70 6.75 -7.28
CA ALA A 83 -3.18 6.79 -8.65
C ALA A 83 -3.97 5.86 -9.58
N ARG A 84 -4.22 4.61 -9.16
CA ARG A 84 -5.07 3.65 -9.90
C ARG A 84 -6.47 4.20 -10.14
N GLY A 85 -7.11 4.72 -9.10
CA GLY A 85 -8.46 5.29 -9.21
C GLY A 85 -8.55 6.48 -10.16
N ARG A 86 -7.47 7.27 -10.32
CA ARG A 86 -7.39 8.34 -11.33
C ARG A 86 -7.17 7.81 -12.75
N ALA A 87 -6.45 6.71 -12.91
CA ALA A 87 -6.18 6.08 -14.20
C ALA A 87 -7.41 5.34 -14.78
N GLY A 88 -8.44 5.08 -13.96
CA GLY A 88 -9.64 4.35 -14.39
C GLY A 88 -9.43 2.85 -14.60
N ALA A 89 -8.25 2.33 -14.21
CA ALA A 89 -7.86 0.94 -14.27
C ALA A 89 -8.27 0.17 -13.00
#